data_AF-A0A817EJ34-F1
#
_entry.id   AF-A0A817EJ34-F1
#
_cell.length_a   1.000
_cell.length_b   1.000
_cell.length_c   1.000
_cell.angle_alpha   90.00
_cell.angle_beta   90.00
_cell.angle_gamma   90.00
#
_symmetry.space_group_name_H-M   'P 1'
#
loop_
_entity.id
_entity.type
_entity.pdbx_description
1 polymer ?
#
loop_
_entity_poly.entity_id
_entity_poly.type
_entity_poly.pdbx_seq_one_letter_code
_entity_poly.pdbx_strand_id
1 'polypeptide(L)'
;MAARCNISVGTAVSIIRDIIHAKCRKKRPVHRLYPAVIEKRRSRAWRMYRRLCNEKYKNYVTTDEAWFYLDASQGVRDIYYVRSDGLPEEVKKIERNDLHPVAVLVWACVSTHGKTQLHFVEHGSTITSGYYIEHIIEPFIKFDIPRLFPGDTQKKMILHQDSAPGHAAKGTLSYMKEKKIQVITPTEWLPKSPDAAPMDYSIWGILKEREWANLEQDVIDHALENWPKRCRLIYYGHGSHIEHLLQ
;
A
#
# COMPACT_ATOMS: atom_id res chain seq x y z
N MET A 1 -12.19 -15.66 -27.35
CA MET A 1 -11.97 -15.06 -28.68
C MET A 1 -12.09 -16.13 -29.77
N ALA A 2 -11.21 -17.15 -29.79
CA ALA A 2 -11.25 -18.24 -30.78
C ALA A 2 -12.64 -18.87 -30.99
N ALA A 3 -13.30 -19.32 -29.93
CA ALA A 3 -14.66 -19.88 -30.00
C ALA A 3 -15.74 -18.85 -30.42
N ARG A 4 -15.60 -17.58 -30.04
CA ARG A 4 -16.54 -16.51 -30.43
C ARG A 4 -16.39 -16.10 -31.89
N CYS A 5 -15.18 -16.22 -32.43
CA CYS A 5 -14.85 -15.86 -33.82
C CYS A 5 -14.83 -17.08 -34.75
N ASN A 6 -15.15 -18.27 -34.25
CA ASN A 6 -15.09 -19.54 -34.99
C ASN A 6 -13.74 -19.79 -35.70
N ILE A 7 -12.63 -19.50 -35.04
CA ILE A 7 -11.26 -19.72 -35.55
C ILE A 7 -10.46 -20.64 -34.62
N SER A 8 -9.39 -21.23 -35.15
CA SER A 8 -8.47 -22.05 -34.34
C SER A 8 -7.76 -21.21 -33.26
N VAL A 9 -7.36 -21.86 -32.16
CA VAL A 9 -6.58 -21.21 -31.09
C VAL A 9 -5.25 -20.68 -31.62
N GLY A 10 -4.59 -21.42 -32.53
CA GLY A 10 -3.33 -20.99 -33.16
C GLY A 10 -3.49 -19.73 -34.00
N THR A 11 -4.57 -19.66 -34.80
CA THR A 11 -4.93 -18.47 -35.58
C THR A 11 -5.22 -17.27 -34.67
N ALA A 12 -5.97 -17.49 -33.59
CA ALA A 12 -6.24 -16.45 -32.58
C ALA A 12 -4.95 -15.91 -31.94
N VAL A 13 -3.99 -16.77 -31.60
CA VAL A 13 -2.70 -16.37 -31.01
C VAL A 13 -1.85 -15.60 -32.01
N SER A 14 -1.75 -16.06 -33.27
CA SER A 14 -1.01 -15.35 -34.31
C SER A 14 -1.64 -13.98 -34.60
N ILE A 15 -2.97 -13.86 -34.70
CA ILE A 15 -3.64 -12.56 -34.84
C ILE A 15 -3.31 -11.63 -33.67
N ILE A 16 -3.37 -12.12 -32.43
CA ILE A 16 -3.05 -11.32 -31.22
C ILE A 16 -1.60 -10.82 -31.25
N ARG A 17 -0.65 -11.68 -31.63
CA ARG A 17 0.78 -11.38 -31.60
C ARG A 17 1.25 -10.56 -32.82
N ASP A 18 0.83 -10.96 -34.00
CA ASP A 18 1.42 -10.54 -35.28
C ASP A 18 0.62 -9.41 -35.96
N ILE A 19 -0.67 -9.27 -35.64
CA ILE A 19 -1.53 -8.22 -36.22
C ILE A 19 -1.91 -7.16 -35.18
N ILE A 20 -2.45 -7.61 -34.04
CA ILE A 20 -2.91 -6.71 -32.98
C ILE A 20 -1.71 -6.21 -32.14
N HIS A 21 -0.59 -6.93 -32.17
CA HIS A 21 0.60 -6.68 -31.34
C HIS A 21 0.27 -6.54 -29.84
N ALA A 22 -0.76 -7.26 -29.39
CA ALA A 22 -1.23 -7.22 -28.02
C ALA A 22 -0.35 -8.08 -27.11
N LYS A 23 0.05 -7.51 -25.97
CA LYS A 23 0.81 -8.22 -24.94
C LYS A 23 -0.14 -8.95 -23.98
N CYS A 24 0.13 -10.23 -23.72
CA CYS A 24 -0.55 -10.95 -22.65
C CYS A 24 -0.09 -10.41 -21.29
N ARG A 25 -1.04 -10.08 -20.41
CA ARG A 25 -0.78 -9.58 -19.05
C ARG A 25 -1.60 -10.36 -18.03
N LYS A 26 -1.00 -10.66 -16.88
CA LYS A 26 -1.68 -11.31 -15.75
C LYS A 26 -2.59 -10.30 -15.07
N LYS A 27 -3.88 -10.63 -14.91
CA LYS A 27 -4.82 -9.82 -14.12
C LYS A 27 -4.47 -9.97 -12.63
N ARG A 28 -4.45 -8.85 -11.89
CA ARG A 28 -4.32 -8.86 -10.43
C ARG A 28 -5.71 -8.71 -9.79
N PRO A 29 -6.01 -9.45 -8.71
CA PRO A 29 -7.23 -9.20 -7.95
C PRO A 29 -7.14 -7.79 -7.34
N VAL A 30 -8.19 -7.00 -7.49
CA VAL A 30 -8.32 -5.65 -6.93
C VAL A 30 -9.70 -5.49 -6.32
N HIS A 31 -9.84 -4.60 -5.34
CA HIS A 31 -11.14 -4.32 -4.75
C HIS A 31 -12.14 -3.84 -5.80
N ARG A 32 -13.36 -4.36 -5.75
CA ARG A 32 -14.46 -3.83 -6.57
C ARG A 32 -14.75 -2.38 -6.16
N LEU A 33 -14.71 -1.47 -7.14
CA LEU A 33 -15.10 -0.08 -6.96
C LEU A 33 -16.53 0.11 -7.44
N TYR A 34 -17.36 0.72 -6.60
CA TYR A 34 -18.73 1.12 -6.93
C TYR A 34 -18.73 2.55 -7.51
N PRO A 35 -19.74 2.94 -8.33
CA PRO A 35 -19.77 4.25 -8.98
C PRO A 35 -19.51 5.44 -8.02
N ALA A 36 -20.15 5.44 -6.85
CA ALA A 36 -19.95 6.48 -5.84
C ALA A 36 -18.50 6.54 -5.29
N VAL A 37 -17.81 5.40 -5.20
CA VAL A 37 -16.40 5.34 -4.79
C VAL A 37 -15.51 5.85 -5.90
N ILE A 38 -15.80 5.49 -7.15
CA ILE A 38 -15.05 5.94 -8.35
C ILE A 38 -15.10 7.46 -8.47
N GLU A 39 -16.29 8.05 -8.31
CA GLU A 39 -16.47 9.51 -8.36
C GLU A 39 -15.67 10.22 -7.26
N LYS A 40 -15.78 9.73 -6.02
CA LYS A 40 -14.99 10.23 -4.89
C LYS A 40 -13.49 10.10 -5.14
N ARG A 41 -13.02 8.95 -5.64
CA ARG A 41 -11.63 8.71 -6.02
C ARG A 41 -11.18 9.75 -7.05
N ARG A 42 -11.91 9.91 -8.15
CA ARG A 42 -11.57 10.88 -9.21
C ARG A 42 -11.44 12.31 -8.67
N SER A 43 -12.46 12.78 -7.96
CA SER A 43 -12.50 14.15 -7.42
C SER A 43 -11.36 14.42 -6.42
N ARG A 44 -11.15 13.49 -5.49
CA ARG A 44 -10.12 13.62 -4.45
C ARG A 44 -8.71 13.41 -5.01
N ALA A 45 -8.54 12.58 -6.03
CA ALA A 45 -7.25 12.38 -6.70
C ALA A 45 -6.69 13.69 -7.26
N TRP A 46 -7.53 14.51 -7.88
CA TRP A 46 -7.10 15.81 -8.39
C TRP A 46 -6.67 16.77 -7.28
N ARG A 47 -7.44 16.80 -6.18
CA ARG A 47 -7.09 17.61 -4.99
C ARG A 47 -5.75 17.17 -4.40
N MET A 48 -5.56 15.85 -4.28
CA MET A 48 -4.31 15.28 -3.78
C MET A 48 -3.13 15.56 -4.71
N TYR A 49 -3.31 15.42 -6.03
CA TYR A 49 -2.29 15.80 -7.01
C TYR A 49 -1.83 17.25 -6.82
N ARG A 50 -2.76 18.21 -6.67
CA ARG A 50 -2.43 19.63 -6.45
C ARG A 50 -1.71 19.90 -5.13
N ARG A 51 -1.94 19.06 -4.12
CA ARG A 51 -1.25 19.11 -2.82
C ARG A 51 0.17 18.55 -2.89
N LEU A 52 0.41 17.57 -3.77
CA LEU A 52 1.69 16.86 -3.90
C LEU A 52 2.63 17.40 -4.99
N CYS A 53 2.09 17.99 -6.06
CA CYS A 53 2.88 18.43 -7.21
C CYS A 53 3.88 19.55 -6.86
N ASN A 54 4.82 19.80 -7.77
CA ASN A 54 5.90 20.80 -7.61
C ASN A 54 6.71 20.54 -6.32
N GLU A 55 7.11 19.28 -6.14
CA GLU A 55 7.90 18.81 -5.00
C GLU A 55 7.26 18.98 -3.60
N LYS A 56 5.98 19.37 -3.53
CA LYS A 56 5.29 19.52 -2.24
C LYS A 56 5.14 18.20 -1.49
N TYR A 57 5.19 17.07 -2.19
CA TYR A 57 5.25 15.73 -1.60
C TYR A 57 6.40 15.56 -0.59
N LYS A 58 7.49 16.35 -0.69
CA LYS A 58 8.61 16.33 0.26
C LYS A 58 8.20 16.71 1.70
N ASN A 59 7.12 17.49 1.84
CA ASN A 59 6.58 17.87 3.15
C ASN A 59 5.68 16.79 3.78
N TYR A 60 5.47 15.65 3.09
CA TYR A 60 4.57 14.61 3.56
C TYR A 60 5.31 13.49 4.30
N VAL A 61 4.69 13.02 5.36
CA VAL A 61 4.98 11.73 6.00
C VAL A 61 3.83 10.81 5.71
N THR A 62 4.09 9.66 5.12
CA THR A 62 3.06 8.66 4.85
C THR A 62 3.21 7.48 5.80
N THR A 63 2.11 7.10 6.43
CA THR A 63 2.02 6.01 7.40
C THR A 63 1.01 4.99 6.94
N ASP A 64 1.14 3.76 7.44
CA ASP A 64 0.16 2.70 7.22
C ASP A 64 0.43 1.54 8.19
N GLU A 65 -0.51 0.60 8.28
CA GLU A 65 -0.36 -0.66 8.99
C GLU A 65 -0.41 -1.86 8.04
N ALA A 66 0.53 -2.80 8.22
CA ALA A 66 0.56 -4.04 7.45
C ALA A 66 0.66 -5.27 8.35
N TRP A 67 -0.07 -6.32 7.98
CA TRP A 67 0.03 -7.64 8.60
C TRP A 67 1.22 -8.41 8.03
N PHE A 68 2.10 -8.87 8.91
CA PHE A 68 3.18 -9.81 8.63
C PHE A 68 2.83 -11.16 9.20
N TYR A 69 2.61 -12.13 8.32
CA TYR A 69 2.32 -13.52 8.70
C TYR A 69 3.64 -14.25 8.96
N LEU A 70 3.78 -14.84 10.15
CA LEU A 70 4.96 -15.59 10.56
C LEU A 70 4.95 -17.02 10.03
N ASP A 71 3.79 -17.52 9.60
CA ASP A 71 3.70 -18.76 8.86
C ASP A 71 3.87 -18.52 7.34
N ALA A 72 4.51 -19.47 6.67
CA ALA A 72 4.67 -19.46 5.21
C ALA A 72 3.34 -19.77 4.47
N SER A 73 2.18 -19.58 5.10
CA SER A 73 0.87 -19.98 4.57
C SER A 73 0.44 -19.17 3.33
N GLN A 74 1.07 -18.01 3.09
CA GLN A 74 0.74 -17.10 1.98
C GLN A 74 1.78 -17.10 0.84
N GLY A 75 2.87 -17.87 0.97
CA GLY A 75 3.89 -17.98 -0.05
C GLY A 75 3.48 -18.97 -1.14
N VAL A 76 3.09 -18.48 -2.31
CA VAL A 76 2.88 -19.33 -3.50
C VAL A 76 4.25 -19.82 -3.99
N ARG A 77 4.68 -20.98 -3.50
CA ARG A 77 5.51 -21.92 -4.27
C ARG A 77 5.03 -23.35 -4.00
N ASP A 78 3.93 -23.71 -4.66
CA ASP A 78 3.49 -25.10 -4.82
C ASP A 78 4.40 -25.82 -5.84
N ILE A 79 5.70 -25.98 -5.56
CA ILE A 79 6.61 -26.73 -6.45
C ILE A 79 7.46 -27.68 -5.60
N TYR A 80 7.28 -28.98 -5.83
CA TYR A 80 8.21 -30.03 -5.41
C TYR A 80 8.63 -30.83 -6.65
N TYR A 81 9.90 -31.22 -6.73
CA TYR A 81 10.42 -32.05 -7.82
C TYR A 81 10.42 -33.52 -7.39
N VAL A 82 9.86 -34.38 -8.24
CA VAL A 82 9.75 -35.83 -8.00
C VAL A 82 10.86 -36.55 -8.76
N ARG A 83 11.61 -37.45 -8.12
CA ARG A 83 12.43 -38.47 -8.81
C ARG A 83 11.54 -39.67 -9.14
N SER A 84 11.89 -40.42 -10.20
CA SER A 84 11.09 -41.52 -10.77
C SER A 84 10.75 -42.66 -9.80
N ASP A 85 11.40 -42.72 -8.64
CA ASP A 85 11.22 -43.69 -7.56
C ASP A 85 10.25 -43.23 -6.45
N GLY A 86 9.73 -41.99 -6.51
CA GLY A 86 8.73 -41.46 -5.59
C GLY A 86 9.32 -40.95 -4.26
N LEU A 87 8.63 -39.99 -3.63
CA LEU A 87 8.96 -39.45 -2.30
C LEU A 87 7.91 -39.89 -1.25
N PRO A 88 8.29 -39.96 0.05
CA PRO A 88 7.37 -40.17 1.16
C PRO A 88 6.25 -39.12 1.17
N GLU A 89 5.05 -39.52 1.59
CA GLU A 89 3.84 -38.69 1.53
C GLU A 89 3.93 -37.42 2.39
N GLU A 90 4.74 -37.46 3.45
CA GLU A 90 5.04 -36.32 4.33
C GLU A 90 5.76 -35.18 3.60
N VAL A 91 6.59 -35.50 2.59
CA VAL A 91 7.33 -34.49 1.79
C VAL A 91 6.43 -33.85 0.72
N LYS A 92 5.27 -34.46 0.43
CA LYS A 92 4.26 -33.95 -0.53
C LYS A 92 3.21 -33.07 0.13
N LYS A 93 3.19 -32.99 1.46
CA LYS A 93 2.16 -32.29 2.24
C LYS A 93 2.77 -31.14 3.02
N ILE A 94 2.30 -29.94 2.78
CA ILE A 94 2.48 -28.82 3.71
C ILE A 94 1.28 -28.86 4.65
N GLU A 95 1.51 -29.22 5.91
CA GLU A 95 0.47 -29.08 6.94
C GLU A 95 0.24 -27.58 7.18
N ARG A 96 -0.92 -27.09 6.73
CA ARG A 96 -1.36 -25.72 6.98
C ARG A 96 -2.24 -25.71 8.22
N ASN A 97 -1.87 -24.92 9.21
CA ASN A 97 -2.73 -24.67 10.37
C ASN A 97 -3.70 -23.54 10.00
N ASP A 98 -4.77 -23.87 9.26
CA ASP A 98 -5.67 -22.91 8.60
C ASP A 98 -6.54 -22.06 9.54
N LEU A 99 -6.49 -22.29 10.87
CA LEU A 99 -7.44 -21.70 11.80
C LEU A 99 -7.01 -20.35 12.39
N HIS A 100 -5.71 -20.13 12.62
CA HIS A 100 -5.20 -18.87 13.22
C HIS A 100 -3.77 -18.59 12.74
N PRO A 101 -3.60 -18.03 11.53
CA PRO A 101 -2.26 -17.69 11.07
C PRO A 101 -1.65 -16.68 12.05
N VAL A 102 -0.47 -17.01 12.58
CA VAL A 102 0.21 -16.14 13.55
C VAL A 102 0.73 -14.94 12.79
N ALA A 103 0.06 -13.81 12.98
CA ALA A 103 0.37 -12.57 12.29
C ALA A 103 0.65 -11.46 13.29
N VAL A 104 1.56 -10.57 12.91
CA VAL A 104 1.87 -9.36 13.65
C VAL A 104 1.47 -8.16 12.80
N LEU A 105 0.73 -7.23 13.40
CA LEU A 105 0.38 -5.98 12.76
C LEU A 105 1.48 -4.97 13.05
N VAL A 106 2.00 -4.35 12.00
CA VAL A 106 3.14 -3.44 12.08
C VAL A 106 2.75 -2.10 11.52
N TRP A 107 2.97 -1.04 12.30
CA TRP A 107 2.88 0.34 11.86
C TRP A 107 4.27 0.89 11.54
N ALA A 108 4.38 1.66 10.47
CA ALA A 108 5.59 2.41 10.17
C ALA A 108 5.26 3.66 9.34
N CYS A 109 6.22 4.58 9.25
CA CYS A 109 6.13 5.66 8.29
C CYS A 109 7.44 5.96 7.56
N VAL A 110 7.28 6.60 6.41
CA VAL A 110 8.39 7.07 5.56
C VAL A 110 8.17 8.51 5.10
N SER A 111 9.27 9.19 4.83
CA SER A 111 9.32 10.55 4.32
C SER A 111 10.62 10.77 3.54
N THR A 112 10.75 11.92 2.89
CA THR A 112 12.02 12.31 2.23
C THR A 112 13.16 12.60 3.20
N HIS A 113 12.89 12.59 4.51
CA HIS A 113 13.89 12.74 5.56
C HIS A 113 14.25 11.42 6.25
N GLY A 114 13.68 10.31 5.82
CA GLY A 114 13.91 9.01 6.43
C GLY A 114 12.62 8.26 6.78
N LYS A 115 12.83 7.16 7.49
CA LYS A 115 11.80 6.23 7.98
C LYS A 115 11.81 6.12 9.50
N THR A 116 10.71 5.64 10.08
CA THR A 116 10.64 5.29 11.51
C THR A 116 11.26 3.93 11.78
N GLN A 117 11.38 3.58 13.06
CA GLN A 117 11.45 2.17 13.42
C GLN A 117 10.09 1.50 13.16
N LEU A 118 10.07 0.17 13.12
CA LEU A 118 8.81 -0.57 13.06
C LEU A 118 8.15 -0.55 14.43
N HIS A 119 6.87 -0.16 14.48
CA HIS A 119 6.06 -0.22 15.68
C HIS A 119 5.17 -1.47 15.60
N PHE A 120 5.45 -2.44 16.47
CA PHE A 120 4.66 -3.67 16.54
C PHE A 120 3.42 -3.43 17.39
N VAL A 121 2.24 -3.64 16.80
CA VAL A 121 0.97 -3.57 17.51
C VAL A 121 0.76 -4.86 18.27
N GLU A 122 0.31 -4.74 19.53
CA GLU A 122 0.11 -5.87 20.42
C GLU A 122 -0.88 -6.90 19.84
N HIS A 123 -0.56 -8.18 20.01
CA HIS A 123 -1.38 -9.26 19.47
C HIS A 123 -2.78 -9.27 20.08
N GLY A 124 -3.81 -9.39 19.23
CA GLY A 124 -5.22 -9.37 19.66
C GLY A 124 -5.80 -7.97 19.93
N SER A 125 -4.99 -6.91 19.86
CA SER A 125 -5.45 -5.55 20.04
C SER A 125 -6.15 -5.02 18.79
N THR A 126 -7.30 -4.38 18.97
CA THR A 126 -7.95 -3.60 17.91
C THR A 126 -7.40 -2.18 17.96
N ILE A 127 -6.97 -1.62 16.82
CA ILE A 127 -6.53 -0.22 16.73
C ILE A 127 -7.74 0.71 16.86
N THR A 128 -8.14 0.95 18.11
CA THR A 128 -9.11 1.99 18.47
C THR A 128 -8.45 3.37 18.42
N SER A 129 -9.26 4.43 18.48
CA SER A 129 -8.74 5.81 18.53
C SER A 129 -7.81 6.04 19.72
N GLY A 130 -8.15 5.52 20.91
CA GLY A 130 -7.32 5.66 22.11
C GLY A 130 -5.99 4.94 21.97
N TYR A 131 -6.03 3.67 21.52
CA TYR A 131 -4.82 2.88 21.28
C TYR A 131 -3.89 3.54 20.26
N TYR A 132 -4.46 4.02 19.15
CA TYR A 132 -3.70 4.71 18.11
C TYR A 132 -3.01 5.97 18.64
N ILE A 133 -3.70 6.77 19.45
CA ILE A 133 -3.11 7.97 20.05
C ILE A 133 -1.96 7.60 21.00
N GLU A 134 -2.21 6.74 21.97
CA GLU A 134 -1.29 6.42 23.07
C GLU A 134 -0.06 5.64 22.60
N HIS A 135 -0.25 4.61 21.77
CA HIS A 135 0.83 3.67 21.43
C HIS A 135 1.52 3.96 20.11
N ILE A 136 0.93 4.78 19.22
CA ILE A 136 1.50 5.08 17.91
C ILE A 136 1.80 6.57 17.78
N ILE A 137 0.80 7.42 17.91
CA ILE A 137 0.94 8.86 17.62
C ILE A 137 1.79 9.57 18.67
N GLU A 138 1.60 9.29 19.96
CA GLU A 138 2.41 9.91 21.02
C GLU A 138 3.91 9.59 20.90
N PRO A 139 4.31 8.31 20.76
CA PRO A 139 5.70 7.96 20.48
C PRO A 139 6.22 8.61 19.19
N PHE A 140 5.43 8.58 18.10
CA PHE A 140 5.82 9.20 16.84
C PHE A 140 6.12 10.70 17.00
N ILE A 141 5.25 11.44 17.71
CA ILE A 141 5.43 12.87 17.97
C ILE A 141 6.68 13.14 18.82
N LYS A 142 6.90 12.30 19.84
CA LYS A 142 7.96 12.49 20.82
C LYS A 142 9.34 12.15 20.27
N PHE A 143 9.46 11.06 19.51
CA PHE A 143 10.75 10.48 19.14
C PHE A 143 11.07 10.61 17.65
N ASP A 144 10.09 10.46 16.76
CA ASP A 144 10.34 10.42 15.32
C ASP A 144 10.23 11.79 14.66
N ILE A 145 9.24 12.61 15.02
CA ILE A 145 9.10 13.96 14.43
C ILE A 145 10.37 14.80 14.64
N PRO A 146 10.96 14.90 15.85
CA PRO A 146 12.17 15.71 16.03
C PRO A 146 13.38 15.20 15.24
N ARG A 147 13.43 13.88 15.00
CA ARG A 147 14.50 13.22 14.24
C ARG A 147 14.34 13.40 12.74
N LEU A 148 13.12 13.21 12.23
CA LEU A 148 12.80 13.30 10.80
C LEU A 148 12.63 14.75 10.32
N PHE A 149 12.11 15.63 11.17
CA PHE A 149 11.81 17.03 10.84
C PHE A 149 12.43 17.99 11.86
N PRO A 150 13.77 18.11 11.90
CA PRO A 150 14.43 19.01 12.84
C PRO A 150 14.13 20.49 12.52
N GLY A 151 14.06 21.32 13.56
CA GLY A 151 13.89 22.77 13.45
C GLY A 151 12.51 23.19 12.90
N ASP A 152 12.49 24.17 12.00
CA ASP A 152 11.24 24.74 11.47
C ASP A 152 10.52 23.85 10.43
N THR A 153 11.13 22.73 10.03
CA THR A 153 10.57 21.82 9.02
C THR A 153 9.30 21.11 9.52
N GLN A 154 9.19 20.89 10.84
CA GLN A 154 8.01 20.31 11.49
C GLN A 154 6.72 21.07 11.16
N LYS A 155 6.78 22.41 11.05
CA LYS A 155 5.59 23.24 10.77
C LYS A 155 5.00 22.99 9.38
N LYS A 156 5.82 22.51 8.45
CA LYS A 156 5.42 22.17 7.08
C LYS A 156 4.98 20.71 6.94
N MET A 157 5.28 19.86 7.92
CA MET A 157 4.99 18.44 7.89
C MET A 157 3.49 18.18 7.79
N ILE A 158 3.10 17.34 6.84
CA ILE A 158 1.72 16.87 6.67
C ILE A 158 1.71 15.34 6.79
N LEU A 159 0.94 14.84 7.76
CA LEU A 159 0.72 13.42 7.97
C LEU A 159 -0.33 12.91 6.97
N HIS A 160 0.02 11.85 6.26
CA HIS A 160 -0.88 11.07 5.44
C HIS A 160 -1.08 9.69 6.08
N GLN A 161 -2.34 9.34 6.27
CA GLN A 161 -2.82 8.05 6.74
C GLN A 161 -4.13 7.74 6.01
N ASP A 162 -4.52 6.47 5.97
CA ASP A 162 -5.77 6.07 5.35
C ASP A 162 -7.00 6.51 6.19
N SER A 163 -8.19 6.10 5.75
CA SER A 163 -9.45 6.43 6.45
C SER A 163 -9.94 5.31 7.38
N ALA A 164 -9.04 4.47 7.92
CA ALA A 164 -9.41 3.44 8.89
C ALA A 164 -10.13 4.05 10.10
N PRO A 165 -11.02 3.29 10.79
CA PRO A 165 -11.83 3.83 11.88
C PRO A 165 -11.02 4.52 12.99
N GLY A 166 -9.86 3.97 13.37
CA GLY A 166 -8.95 4.59 14.36
C GLY A 166 -8.40 5.95 13.90
N HIS A 167 -8.04 6.07 12.62
CA HIS A 167 -7.50 7.30 12.03
C HIS A 167 -8.56 8.38 11.85
N ALA A 168 -9.74 7.96 11.39
CA ALA A 168 -10.87 8.85 11.08
C ALA A 168 -11.68 9.26 12.32
N ALA A 169 -11.41 8.66 13.48
CA ALA A 169 -12.13 8.97 14.70
C ALA A 169 -11.97 10.44 15.11
N LYS A 170 -13.06 11.01 15.65
CA LYS A 170 -13.07 12.40 16.13
C LYS A 170 -12.00 12.64 17.20
N GLY A 171 -11.78 11.68 18.09
CA GLY A 171 -10.73 11.73 19.13
C GLY A 171 -9.34 11.93 18.52
N THR A 172 -8.95 11.03 17.61
CA THR A 172 -7.67 11.09 16.88
C THR A 172 -7.48 12.42 16.15
N LEU A 173 -8.47 12.86 15.37
CA LEU A 173 -8.36 14.12 14.62
C LEU A 173 -8.29 15.36 15.54
N SER A 174 -8.98 15.33 16.68
CA SER A 174 -8.95 16.42 17.65
C SER A 174 -7.60 16.49 18.36
N TYR A 175 -7.05 15.33 18.72
CA TYR A 175 -5.71 15.21 19.31
C TYR A 175 -4.61 15.73 18.36
N MET A 176 -4.64 15.31 17.08
CA MET A 176 -3.71 15.81 16.06
C MET A 176 -3.76 17.34 15.92
N LYS A 177 -4.97 17.90 15.94
CA LYS A 177 -5.19 19.34 15.87
C LYS A 177 -4.62 20.06 17.09
N GLU A 178 -4.82 19.51 18.30
CA GLU A 178 -4.26 20.04 19.54
C GLU A 178 -2.73 20.06 19.51
N LYS A 179 -2.12 18.97 19.01
CA LYS A 179 -0.67 18.87 18.81
C LYS A 179 -0.13 19.65 17.61
N LYS A 180 -1.00 20.41 16.91
CA LYS A 180 -0.68 21.23 15.73
C LYS A 180 -0.07 20.43 14.57
N ILE A 181 -0.48 19.17 14.44
CA ILE A 181 -0.06 18.30 13.34
C ILE A 181 -1.06 18.43 12.21
N GLN A 182 -0.56 18.79 11.03
CA GLN A 182 -1.39 18.81 9.83
C GLN A 182 -1.60 17.37 9.36
N VAL A 183 -2.84 16.97 9.13
CA VAL A 183 -3.19 15.62 8.68
C VAL A 183 -4.12 15.69 7.49
N ILE A 184 -3.93 14.78 6.52
CA ILE A 184 -4.91 14.57 5.45
C ILE A 184 -6.16 13.94 6.07
N THR A 185 -7.27 14.66 6.00
CA THR A 185 -8.52 14.21 6.61
C THR A 185 -9.19 13.11 5.78
N PRO A 186 -10.08 12.29 6.38
CA PRO A 186 -10.82 11.25 5.65
C PRO A 186 -11.67 11.75 4.48
N THR A 187 -12.00 13.05 4.46
CA THR A 187 -12.75 13.70 3.37
C THR A 187 -11.84 14.15 2.23
N GLU A 188 -10.54 14.31 2.48
CA GLU A 188 -9.52 14.67 1.51
C GLU A 188 -8.88 13.44 0.88
N TRP A 189 -8.68 12.37 1.68
CA TRP A 189 -8.07 11.13 1.20
C TRP A 189 -8.98 10.35 0.24
N LEU A 190 -8.38 9.67 -0.75
CA LEU A 190 -9.12 8.88 -1.72
C LEU A 190 -9.57 7.53 -1.10
N PRO A 191 -10.86 7.16 -1.20
CA PRO A 191 -11.32 5.91 -0.62
C PRO A 191 -10.85 4.69 -1.41
N LYS A 192 -10.46 3.63 -0.69
CA LYS A 192 -10.00 2.34 -1.24
C LYS A 192 -8.87 2.49 -2.25
N SER A 193 -7.87 3.34 -1.95
CA SER A 193 -6.81 3.73 -2.87
C SER A 193 -5.39 3.30 -2.44
N PRO A 194 -5.14 2.00 -2.24
CA PRO A 194 -3.77 1.52 -2.02
C PRO A 194 -2.87 1.82 -3.24
N ASP A 195 -3.46 1.91 -4.44
CA ASP A 195 -2.79 2.34 -5.67
C ASP A 195 -2.36 3.82 -5.69
N ALA A 196 -2.70 4.58 -4.64
CA ALA A 196 -2.27 5.95 -4.41
C ALA A 196 -1.48 6.15 -3.10
N ALA A 197 -1.38 5.16 -2.21
CA ALA A 197 -0.67 5.29 -0.93
C ALA A 197 0.75 4.70 -1.05
N PRO A 198 1.83 5.48 -0.82
CA PRO A 198 3.19 5.00 -1.03
C PRO A 198 3.58 3.78 -0.20
N MET A 199 3.05 3.69 1.04
CA MET A 199 3.24 2.52 1.89
C MET A 199 2.71 1.25 1.21
N ASP A 200 1.48 1.31 0.70
CA ASP A 200 0.79 0.20 0.02
C ASP A 200 1.41 -0.21 -1.32
N TYR A 201 1.55 0.74 -2.27
CA TYR A 201 1.93 0.38 -3.64
C TYR A 201 3.43 0.10 -3.82
N SER A 202 4.26 0.43 -2.82
CA SER A 202 5.71 0.32 -2.91
C SER A 202 6.34 -0.29 -1.67
N ILE A 203 6.29 0.43 -0.54
CA ILE A 203 7.16 0.15 0.61
C ILE A 203 6.89 -1.23 1.23
N TRP A 204 5.62 -1.56 1.50
CA TRP A 204 5.26 -2.87 2.03
C TRP A 204 5.52 -4.02 1.06
N GLY A 205 5.41 -3.77 -0.24
CA GLY A 205 5.76 -4.77 -1.26
C GLY A 205 7.24 -5.15 -1.19
N ILE A 206 8.12 -4.17 -1.00
CA ILE A 206 9.57 -4.36 -0.92
C ILE A 206 9.97 -5.00 0.42
N LEU A 207 9.29 -4.63 1.51
CA LEU A 207 9.56 -5.19 2.85
C LEU A 207 9.27 -6.69 2.95
N LYS A 208 8.49 -7.27 2.02
CA LYS A 208 8.30 -8.73 1.95
C LYS A 208 9.54 -9.48 1.44
N GLU A 209 10.45 -8.78 0.76
CA GLU A 209 11.65 -9.37 0.15
C GLU A 209 12.95 -8.88 0.79
N ARG A 210 12.89 -7.82 1.60
CA ARG A 210 14.04 -7.16 2.24
C ARG A 210 13.74 -6.84 3.69
N GLU A 211 14.77 -6.63 4.49
CA GLU A 211 14.60 -6.16 5.87
C GLU A 211 14.36 -4.64 5.93
N TRP A 212 13.53 -4.19 6.87
CA TRP A 212 13.21 -2.77 7.04
C TRP A 212 14.45 -1.91 7.28
N ALA A 213 15.40 -2.43 8.07
CA ALA A 213 16.67 -1.75 8.35
C ALA A 213 17.41 -1.38 7.05
N ASN A 214 17.38 -2.29 6.07
CA ASN A 214 18.08 -2.18 4.79
C ASN A 214 17.25 -1.46 3.70
N LEU A 215 16.08 -0.90 4.04
CA LEU A 215 15.30 -0.09 3.10
C LEU A 215 16.06 1.23 2.81
N GLU A 216 16.64 1.33 1.61
CA GLU A 216 17.39 2.51 1.16
C GLU A 216 16.49 3.73 0.97
N GLN A 217 17.04 4.92 1.19
CA GLN A 217 16.30 6.18 1.04
C GLN A 217 15.84 6.42 -0.41
N ASP A 218 16.65 6.04 -1.40
CA ASP A 218 16.32 6.19 -2.82
C ASP A 218 15.03 5.44 -3.20
N VAL A 219 14.76 4.30 -2.56
CA VAL A 219 13.52 3.54 -2.75
C VAL A 219 12.32 4.32 -2.21
N ILE A 220 12.47 4.96 -1.05
CA ILE A 220 11.45 5.80 -0.43
C ILE A 220 11.18 7.03 -1.30
N ASP A 221 12.24 7.72 -1.70
CA ASP A 221 12.16 8.92 -2.52
C ASP A 221 11.50 8.63 -3.87
N HIS A 222 11.86 7.51 -4.51
CA HIS A 222 11.20 7.07 -5.74
C HIS A 222 9.71 6.81 -5.56
N ALA A 223 9.31 6.20 -4.43
CA ALA A 223 7.89 6.02 -4.13
C ALA A 223 7.20 7.39 -3.97
N LEU A 224 7.74 8.28 -3.14
CA LEU A 224 7.15 9.60 -2.87
C LEU A 224 7.09 10.49 -4.13
N GLU A 225 8.09 10.44 -5.00
CA GLU A 225 8.12 11.16 -6.27
C GLU A 225 7.03 10.69 -7.24
N ASN A 226 6.74 9.38 -7.27
CA ASN A 226 5.69 8.81 -8.10
C ASN A 226 4.27 9.09 -7.59
N TRP A 227 4.12 9.52 -6.34
CA TRP A 227 2.83 9.72 -5.71
C TRP A 227 1.92 10.74 -6.46
N PRO A 228 2.37 11.97 -6.78
CA PRO A 228 1.57 12.89 -7.59
C PRO A 228 1.21 12.31 -8.98
N LYS A 229 2.12 11.58 -9.63
CA LYS A 229 1.84 10.93 -10.93
C LYS A 229 0.71 9.91 -10.81
N ARG A 230 0.70 9.09 -9.76
CA ARG A 230 -0.38 8.14 -9.47
C ARG A 230 -1.72 8.85 -9.23
N CYS A 231 -1.76 9.90 -8.41
CA CYS A 231 -2.98 10.70 -8.22
C CYS A 231 -3.49 11.30 -9.55
N ARG A 232 -2.58 11.81 -10.39
CA ARG A 232 -2.92 12.32 -11.73
C ARG A 232 -3.53 11.23 -12.63
N LEU A 233 -2.93 10.04 -12.64
CA LEU A 233 -3.45 8.91 -13.41
C LEU A 233 -4.84 8.46 -12.93
N ILE A 234 -5.12 8.46 -11.62
CA ILE A 234 -6.47 8.13 -11.11
C ILE A 234 -7.49 9.15 -11.62
N TYR A 235 -7.14 10.44 -11.65
CA TYR A 235 -8.03 11.48 -12.16
C TYR A 235 -8.37 11.28 -13.65
N TYR A 236 -7.35 11.08 -14.50
CA TYR A 236 -7.55 10.88 -15.94
C TYR A 236 -8.11 9.48 -16.29
N GLY A 237 -7.83 8.48 -15.46
CA GLY A 237 -8.47 7.15 -15.51
C GLY A 237 -9.89 7.14 -14.94
N HIS A 238 -10.52 8.31 -14.80
CA HIS A 238 -11.88 8.51 -14.33
C HIS A 238 -12.18 7.86 -12.96
N GLY A 239 -11.19 7.77 -12.07
CA GLY A 239 -11.33 7.18 -10.74
C GLY A 239 -11.09 5.67 -10.67
N SER A 240 -10.79 5.03 -11.81
CA SER A 240 -10.50 3.59 -11.91
C SER A 240 -9.16 3.21 -11.27
N HIS A 241 -8.91 1.91 -11.14
CA HIS A 241 -7.60 1.37 -10.76
C HIS A 241 -6.56 1.68 -11.84
N ILE A 242 -5.35 2.05 -11.44
CA ILE A 242 -4.30 2.51 -12.38
C ILE A 242 -3.13 1.56 -12.56
N GLU A 243 -3.05 0.47 -11.81
CA GLU A 243 -1.89 -0.46 -11.84
C GLU A 243 -1.61 -1.07 -13.23
N HIS A 244 -2.61 -1.10 -14.12
CA HIS A 244 -2.45 -1.57 -15.50
C HIS A 244 -1.82 -0.52 -16.44
N LEU A 245 -1.76 0.74 -16.02
CA LEU A 245 -1.22 1.88 -16.78
C LEU A 245 0.24 2.21 -16.42
N LEU A 246 0.77 1.59 -15.38
CA LEU A 246 2.09 1.88 -14.79
C LEU A 246 3.17 0.83 -15.17
N GLN A 247 2.88 -0.05 -16.12
CA GLN A 247 3.73 -1.17 -16.53
C GLN A 247 4.65 -0.86 -17.71
#